data_AF-A0A8H6GSL6-F1
#
_entry.id   AF-A0A8H6GSL6-F1
#
_cell.length_a   1.000
_cell.length_b   1.000
_cell.length_c   1.000
_cell.angle_alpha   90.00
_cell.angle_beta   90.00
_cell.angle_gamma   90.00
#
_symmetry.space_group_name_H-M   'P 1'
#
loop_
_entity.id
_entity.type
_entity.pdbx_description
1 polymer ?
#
loop_
_entity_poly.entity_id
_entity_poly.type
_entity_poly.pdbx_seq_one_letter_code
_entity_poly.pdbx_strand_id
1 'polypeptide(L)'
;MFLISALSWLDMLRGFSGAEKLSYSTEVRECVRDHGSLSLHTLVGCPPVIFFKIGQVLEAGKAYLAGDLPVEQFEQLLDGAEKFFRGWDPDQAVYPTNHQEWRHLAEAYRHACLLRVMRFPDAFAISCDGPQIKASVSAVLDVCATIPRDSVFYKRLLFPLFLAGADTCSPHQIHYASWCINEIKHSTGFQHPAMTDLLTKVWDERRTNPRGWSNVPWMEFVSSSLSFP
;
A
#
# COMPACT_ATOMS: atom_id res chain seq x y z
N MET A 1 21.51 -7.61 -7.40
CA MET A 1 20.41 -6.68 -7.12
C MET A 1 19.25 -7.28 -6.35
N PHE A 2 18.90 -8.57 -6.52
CA PHE A 2 17.77 -9.21 -5.82
C PHE A 2 17.68 -8.92 -4.31
N LEU A 3 18.77 -9.14 -3.55
CA LEU A 3 18.79 -8.89 -2.10
C LEU A 3 18.46 -7.43 -1.75
N ILE A 4 19.07 -6.47 -2.46
CA ILE A 4 18.83 -5.05 -2.24
C ILE A 4 17.37 -4.69 -2.58
N SER A 5 16.82 -5.23 -3.67
CA SER A 5 15.40 -5.05 -4.02
C SER A 5 14.47 -5.60 -2.94
N ALA A 6 14.77 -6.79 -2.39
CA ALA A 6 13.97 -7.40 -1.33
C ALA A 6 14.04 -6.59 -0.02
N LEU A 7 15.23 -6.19 0.42
CA LEU A 7 15.40 -5.38 1.63
C LEU A 7 14.76 -4.00 1.47
N SER A 8 14.89 -3.39 0.29
CA SER A 8 14.26 -2.08 0.02
C SER A 8 12.74 -2.17 -0.02
N TRP A 9 12.17 -3.30 -0.44
CA TRP A 9 10.74 -3.55 -0.32
C TRP A 9 10.31 -3.70 1.14
N LEU A 10 11.06 -4.43 1.96
CA LEU A 10 10.76 -4.56 3.40
C LEU A 10 10.85 -3.21 4.13
N ASP A 11 11.84 -2.38 3.79
CA ASP A 11 11.96 -1.02 4.29
C ASP A 11 10.76 -0.15 3.86
N MET A 12 10.32 -0.29 2.61
CA MET A 12 9.12 0.37 2.10
C MET A 12 7.87 -0.01 2.91
N LEU A 13 7.65 -1.32 3.15
CA LEU A 13 6.53 -1.81 3.96
C LEU A 13 6.54 -1.22 5.38
N ARG A 14 7.71 -1.06 5.99
CA ARG A 14 7.85 -0.35 7.28
C ARG A 14 7.43 1.11 7.15
N GLY A 15 7.90 1.81 6.11
CA GLY A 15 7.53 3.19 5.82
C GLY A 15 6.01 3.38 5.62
N PHE A 16 5.32 2.42 4.98
CA PHE A 16 3.86 2.46 4.85
C PHE A 16 3.16 2.48 6.21
N SER A 17 3.68 1.73 7.20
CA SER A 17 3.16 1.68 8.57
C SER A 17 3.53 2.89 9.46
N GLY A 18 4.39 3.77 8.96
CA GLY A 18 4.93 4.92 9.67
C GLY A 18 6.13 5.45 8.90
N ALA A 19 6.02 6.68 8.38
CA ALA A 19 7.02 7.25 7.49
C ALA A 19 8.39 7.39 8.18
N GLU A 20 8.35 7.69 9.48
CA GLU A 20 9.50 7.76 10.38
C GLU A 20 10.30 6.45 10.48
N LYS A 21 9.69 5.31 10.13
CA LYS A 21 10.33 3.98 10.15
C LYS A 21 11.15 3.67 8.91
N LEU A 22 11.12 4.54 7.90
CA LEU A 22 11.86 4.41 6.64
C LEU A 22 13.35 4.61 6.89
N SER A 23 14.16 3.63 6.51
CA SER A 23 15.59 3.57 6.86
C SER A 23 16.51 3.80 5.66
N TYR A 24 16.16 3.28 4.48
CA TYR A 24 16.98 3.47 3.29
C TYR A 24 16.75 4.83 2.66
N SER A 25 17.82 5.38 2.09
CA SER A 25 17.82 6.68 1.44
C SER A 25 17.18 6.62 0.04
N THR A 26 16.96 7.79 -0.54
CA THR A 26 16.42 7.91 -1.89
C THR A 26 17.36 7.31 -2.93
N GLU A 27 18.68 7.43 -2.75
CA GLU A 27 19.69 6.86 -3.67
C GLU A 27 19.61 5.33 -3.75
N VAL A 28 19.33 4.65 -2.64
CA VAL A 28 19.11 3.19 -2.64
C VAL A 28 17.88 2.84 -3.47
N ARG A 29 16.80 3.62 -3.34
CA ARG A 29 15.56 3.41 -4.12
C ARG A 29 15.74 3.73 -5.60
N GLU A 30 16.53 4.75 -5.95
CA GLU A 30 16.95 5.03 -7.33
C GLU A 30 17.75 3.87 -7.90
N CYS A 31 18.71 3.35 -7.14
CA CYS A 31 19.51 2.19 -7.56
C CYS A 31 18.61 0.96 -7.81
N VAL A 32 17.61 0.70 -6.96
CA VAL A 32 16.63 -0.37 -7.18
C VAL A 32 15.76 -0.10 -8.42
N ARG A 33 15.33 1.14 -8.65
CA ARG A 33 14.57 1.53 -9.84
C ARG A 33 15.36 1.26 -11.12
N ASP A 34 16.63 1.66 -11.15
CA ASP A 34 17.43 1.66 -12.38
C ASP A 34 18.09 0.30 -12.66
N HIS A 35 18.58 -0.37 -11.62
CA HIS A 35 19.40 -1.59 -11.74
C HIS A 35 18.71 -2.84 -11.16
N GLY A 36 17.71 -2.65 -10.29
CA GLY A 36 16.93 -3.71 -9.66
C GLY A 36 15.53 -3.90 -10.23
N SER A 37 15.17 -3.18 -11.30
CA SER A 37 13.81 -3.08 -11.85
C SER A 37 13.12 -4.43 -12.05
N LEU A 38 13.76 -5.32 -12.80
CA LEU A 38 13.27 -6.68 -13.07
C LEU A 38 13.20 -7.53 -11.79
N SER A 39 14.14 -7.36 -10.86
CA SER A 39 14.16 -8.10 -9.59
C SER A 39 13.01 -7.69 -8.68
N LEU A 40 12.78 -6.39 -8.49
CA LEU A 40 11.69 -5.85 -7.67
C LEU A 40 10.33 -6.20 -8.27
N HIS A 41 10.15 -5.95 -9.57
CA HIS A 41 8.90 -6.22 -10.27
C HIS A 41 8.56 -7.72 -10.20
N THR A 42 9.54 -8.60 -10.41
CA THR A 42 9.32 -10.05 -10.32
C THR A 42 9.03 -10.52 -8.90
N LEU A 43 9.72 -9.94 -7.91
CA LEU A 43 9.56 -10.30 -6.51
C LEU A 43 8.19 -9.89 -5.96
N VAL A 44 7.79 -8.64 -6.19
CA VAL A 44 6.68 -7.99 -5.49
C VAL A 44 5.46 -7.78 -6.39
N GLY A 45 5.66 -7.58 -7.68
CA GLY A 45 4.61 -7.14 -8.61
C GLY A 45 4.42 -5.63 -8.69
N CYS A 46 5.19 -4.85 -7.94
CA CYS A 46 5.14 -3.39 -7.99
C CYS A 46 6.05 -2.86 -9.11
N PRO A 47 5.54 -2.02 -10.03
CA PRO A 47 6.38 -1.36 -11.01
C PRO A 47 7.46 -0.49 -10.34
N PRO A 48 8.72 -0.51 -10.83
CA PRO A 48 9.82 0.23 -10.21
C PRO A 48 9.57 1.74 -10.10
N VAL A 49 8.86 2.33 -11.06
CA VAL A 49 8.50 3.75 -11.05
C VAL A 49 7.46 4.08 -9.96
N ILE A 50 6.50 3.19 -9.73
CA ILE A 50 5.51 3.31 -8.65
C ILE A 50 6.21 3.19 -7.30
N PHE A 51 7.07 2.18 -7.13
CA PHE A 51 7.92 1.99 -5.96
C PHE A 51 8.78 3.22 -5.65
N PHE A 52 9.42 3.78 -6.67
CA PHE A 52 10.25 4.95 -6.50
C PHE A 52 9.43 6.17 -6.06
N LYS A 53 8.30 6.43 -6.73
CA LYS A 53 7.44 7.57 -6.43
C LYS A 53 6.88 7.51 -5.01
N ILE A 54 6.36 6.36 -4.58
CA ILE A 54 5.85 6.23 -3.20
C ILE A 54 6.98 6.35 -2.17
N GLY A 55 8.19 5.90 -2.52
CA GLY A 55 9.39 6.14 -1.69
C GLY A 55 9.68 7.63 -1.46
N GLN A 56 9.52 8.47 -2.49
CA GLN A 56 9.67 9.93 -2.34
C GLN A 56 8.60 10.51 -1.40
N VAL A 57 7.35 10.03 -1.50
CA VAL A 57 6.25 10.46 -0.61
C VAL A 57 6.55 10.08 0.84
N LEU A 58 7.04 8.87 1.09
CA LEU A 58 7.35 8.42 2.45
C LEU A 58 8.57 9.15 3.03
N GLU A 59 9.59 9.45 2.22
CA GLU A 59 10.72 10.26 2.67
C GLU A 59 10.28 11.70 3.03
N ALA A 60 9.42 12.29 2.20
CA ALA A 60 8.83 13.60 2.51
C ALA A 60 7.94 13.55 3.75
N GLY A 61 7.16 12.48 3.93
CA GLY A 61 6.36 12.25 5.13
C GLY A 61 7.23 12.12 6.38
N LYS A 62 8.40 11.47 6.27
CA LYS A 62 9.39 11.39 7.35
C LYS A 62 9.94 12.77 7.72
N ALA A 63 10.35 13.55 6.73
CA ALA A 63 10.83 14.92 6.95
C ALA A 63 9.75 15.83 7.54
N TYR A 64 8.50 15.70 7.07
CA TYR A 64 7.35 16.43 7.62
C TYR A 64 7.11 16.09 9.10
N LEU A 65 7.10 14.80 9.45
CA LEU A 65 6.95 14.36 10.84
C LEU A 65 8.11 14.79 11.75
N ALA A 66 9.31 14.94 11.20
CA ALA A 66 10.47 15.47 11.92
C ALA A 66 10.46 17.00 12.08
N GLY A 67 9.58 17.71 11.37
CA GLY A 67 9.55 19.18 11.32
C GLY A 67 10.55 19.79 10.33
N ASP A 68 11.21 18.97 9.52
CA ASP A 68 12.21 19.39 8.53
C ASP A 68 11.58 19.85 7.19
N LEU A 69 10.30 19.53 6.96
CA LEU A 69 9.55 19.90 5.76
C LEU A 69 8.28 20.69 6.14
N PRO A 70 8.11 21.94 5.70
CA PRO A 70 6.89 22.71 5.91
C PRO A 70 5.66 22.04 5.31
N VAL A 71 4.51 22.22 5.94
CA VAL A 71 3.24 21.59 5.52
C VAL A 71 2.87 21.96 4.08
N GLU A 72 3.06 23.21 3.66
CA GLU A 72 2.71 23.66 2.32
C GLU A 72 3.58 22.98 1.25
N GLN A 73 4.86 22.75 1.56
CA GLN A 73 5.76 22.02 0.65
C GLN A 73 5.40 20.54 0.60
N PHE A 74 4.99 19.96 1.73
CA PHE A 74 4.56 18.58 1.78
C PHE A 74 3.26 18.36 0.99
N GLU A 75 2.26 19.23 1.16
CA GLU A 75 1.00 19.19 0.40
C GLU A 75 1.24 19.32 -1.11
N GLN A 76 2.12 20.23 -1.54
CA GLN A 76 2.50 20.32 -2.96
C GLN A 76 3.11 19.02 -3.50
N LEU A 77 3.92 18.33 -2.70
CA LEU A 77 4.49 17.05 -3.07
C LEU A 77 3.41 15.96 -3.14
N LEU A 78 2.47 15.94 -2.19
CA LEU A 78 1.34 15.01 -2.19
C LEU A 78 0.45 15.21 -3.42
N ASP A 79 0.13 16.45 -3.78
CA ASP A 79 -0.62 16.80 -5.00
C ASP A 79 0.11 16.30 -6.26
N GLY A 80 1.43 16.49 -6.32
CA GLY A 80 2.26 15.99 -7.42
C GLY A 80 2.30 14.46 -7.48
N ALA A 81 2.30 13.78 -6.34
CA ALA A 81 2.25 12.32 -6.27
C ALA A 81 0.89 11.76 -6.66
N GLU A 82 -0.20 12.38 -6.19
CA GLU A 82 -1.57 12.03 -6.59
C GLU A 82 -1.76 12.18 -8.10
N LYS A 83 -1.37 13.32 -8.68
CA LYS A 83 -1.41 13.54 -10.14
C LYS A 83 -0.63 12.48 -10.90
N PHE A 84 0.57 12.14 -10.42
CA PHE A 84 1.36 11.07 -11.02
C PHE A 84 0.63 9.72 -10.97
N PHE A 85 0.14 9.29 -9.79
CA PHE A 85 -0.51 7.98 -9.68
C PHE A 85 -1.82 7.91 -10.45
N ARG A 86 -2.57 9.02 -10.57
CA ARG A 86 -3.81 9.06 -11.38
C ARG A 86 -3.53 9.10 -12.88
N GLY A 87 -2.44 9.75 -13.30
CA GLY A 87 -2.07 9.90 -14.70
C GLY A 87 -1.14 8.80 -15.24
N TRP A 88 -0.63 7.91 -14.38
CA TRP A 88 0.23 6.81 -14.81
C TRP A 88 -0.57 5.75 -15.56
N ASP A 89 -0.13 5.44 -16.78
CA ASP A 89 -0.79 4.50 -17.69
C ASP A 89 -0.13 3.10 -17.60
N PRO A 90 -0.83 2.07 -17.09
CA PRO A 90 -0.32 0.70 -17.05
C PRO A 90 -0.05 0.11 -18.44
N ASP A 91 -0.68 0.59 -19.50
CA ASP A 91 -0.48 0.06 -20.86
C ASP A 91 0.86 0.47 -21.48
N GLN A 92 1.46 1.56 -20.99
CA GLN A 92 2.74 2.07 -21.45
C GLN A 92 3.93 1.56 -20.64
N ALA A 93 3.68 0.73 -19.61
CA ALA A 93 4.72 0.23 -18.73
C ALA A 93 5.45 -0.99 -19.32
N VAL A 94 6.72 -1.15 -18.92
CA VAL A 94 7.53 -2.32 -19.27
C VAL A 94 7.39 -3.39 -18.19
N TYR A 95 6.96 -4.59 -18.61
CA TYR A 95 6.71 -5.74 -17.74
C TYR A 95 7.77 -6.83 -17.90
N PRO A 96 7.99 -7.69 -16.87
CA PRO A 96 8.98 -8.76 -16.94
C PRO A 96 8.67 -9.80 -18.03
N THR A 97 7.40 -10.04 -18.31
CA THR A 97 6.92 -10.95 -19.36
C THR A 97 5.62 -10.41 -19.98
N ASN A 98 5.11 -11.09 -21.00
CA ASN A 98 3.87 -10.72 -21.70
C ASN A 98 2.58 -11.15 -20.98
N HIS A 99 2.66 -11.65 -19.74
CA HIS A 99 1.48 -12.01 -18.95
C HIS A 99 0.67 -10.76 -18.58
N GLN A 100 -0.64 -10.78 -18.88
CA GLN A 100 -1.53 -9.63 -18.65
C GLN A 100 -1.70 -9.32 -17.14
N GLU A 101 -1.52 -10.32 -16.29
CA GLU A 101 -1.58 -10.20 -14.83
C GLU A 101 -0.56 -9.21 -14.27
N TRP A 102 0.55 -8.96 -14.97
CA TRP A 102 1.48 -7.90 -14.56
C TRP A 102 0.83 -6.52 -14.60
N ARG A 103 0.01 -6.24 -15.61
CA ARG A 103 -0.73 -4.98 -15.73
C ARG A 103 -1.76 -4.85 -14.61
N HIS A 104 -2.48 -5.93 -14.33
CA HIS A 104 -3.42 -5.97 -13.23
C HIS A 104 -2.73 -5.73 -11.87
N LEU A 105 -1.59 -6.38 -11.62
CA LEU A 105 -0.80 -6.14 -10.40
C LEU A 105 -0.34 -4.68 -10.31
N ALA A 106 0.18 -4.12 -11.40
CA ALA A 106 0.63 -2.75 -11.43
C ALA A 106 -0.49 -1.77 -11.08
N GLU A 107 -1.69 -2.01 -11.60
CA GLU A 107 -2.89 -1.23 -11.30
C GLU A 107 -3.28 -1.30 -9.82
N ALA A 108 -3.25 -2.50 -9.23
CA ALA A 108 -3.50 -2.65 -7.80
C ALA A 108 -2.45 -1.93 -6.94
N TYR A 109 -1.16 -2.01 -7.29
CA TYR A 109 -0.10 -1.29 -6.58
C TYR A 109 -0.23 0.23 -6.72
N ARG A 110 -0.61 0.72 -7.89
CA ARG A 110 -0.87 2.15 -8.13
C ARG A 110 -1.95 2.67 -7.20
N HIS A 111 -3.09 1.98 -7.11
CA HIS A 111 -4.18 2.36 -6.21
C HIS A 111 -3.84 2.16 -4.73
N ALA A 112 -3.08 1.13 -4.37
CA ALA A 112 -2.56 0.95 -3.01
C ALA A 112 -1.65 2.13 -2.58
N CYS A 113 -0.78 2.61 -3.47
CA CYS A 113 0.05 3.78 -3.20
C CYS A 113 -0.79 5.06 -3.11
N LEU A 114 -1.80 5.21 -3.98
CA LEU A 114 -2.72 6.35 -3.95
C LEU A 114 -3.51 6.41 -2.63
N LEU A 115 -3.98 5.27 -2.12
CA LEU A 115 -4.58 5.16 -0.78
C LEU A 115 -3.62 5.70 0.29
N ARG A 116 -2.34 5.31 0.25
CA ARG A 116 -1.36 5.81 1.23
C ARG A 116 -1.09 7.32 1.13
N VAL A 117 -1.07 7.87 -0.10
CA VAL A 117 -0.93 9.33 -0.33
C VAL A 117 -2.10 10.09 0.31
N MET A 118 -3.34 9.63 0.11
CA MET A 118 -4.54 10.24 0.69
C MET A 118 -4.63 10.12 2.22
N ARG A 119 -3.71 9.39 2.86
CA ARG A 119 -3.59 9.31 4.33
C ARG A 119 -2.54 10.27 4.89
N PHE A 120 -1.94 11.11 4.06
CA PHE A 120 -1.12 12.23 4.48
C PHE A 120 -1.80 13.58 4.16
N PRO A 121 -1.44 14.66 4.87
CA PRO A 121 -0.61 14.66 6.09
C PRO A 121 -1.35 14.12 7.32
N ASP A 122 -2.69 14.10 7.28
CA ASP A 122 -3.54 13.60 8.35
C ASP A 122 -4.32 12.35 7.91
N ALA A 123 -3.99 11.22 8.52
CA ALA A 123 -4.61 9.94 8.21
C ALA A 123 -6.06 9.83 8.72
N PHE A 124 -6.50 10.72 9.60
CA PHE A 124 -7.84 10.75 10.18
C PHE A 124 -8.83 11.59 9.36
N ALA A 125 -8.34 12.53 8.54
CA ALA A 125 -9.15 13.54 7.87
C ALA A 125 -10.14 12.97 6.83
N ILE A 126 -9.68 12.07 5.95
CA ILE A 126 -10.49 11.60 4.82
C ILE A 126 -11.22 10.30 5.19
N SER A 127 -12.55 10.36 5.26
CA SER A 127 -13.37 9.16 5.51
C SER A 127 -13.20 8.08 4.45
N CYS A 128 -13.31 6.81 4.86
CA CYS A 128 -13.38 5.66 3.96
C CYS A 128 -14.56 5.75 2.97
N ASP A 129 -15.61 6.51 3.32
CA ASP A 129 -16.76 6.75 2.44
C ASP A 129 -16.51 7.77 1.34
N GLY A 130 -15.36 8.46 1.39
CA GLY A 130 -14.94 9.43 0.39
C GLY A 130 -14.89 8.83 -1.02
N PRO A 131 -15.37 9.54 -2.06
CA PRO A 131 -15.43 9.01 -3.42
C PRO A 131 -14.08 8.53 -3.96
N GLN A 132 -12.99 9.24 -3.62
CA GLN A 132 -11.65 8.92 -4.07
C GLN A 132 -11.06 7.66 -3.39
N ILE A 133 -11.38 7.47 -2.11
CA ILE A 133 -11.02 6.25 -1.37
C ILE A 133 -11.77 5.07 -1.96
N LYS A 134 -13.10 5.18 -2.09
CA LYS A 134 -13.94 4.13 -2.70
C LYS A 134 -13.48 3.75 -4.10
N ALA A 135 -13.15 4.73 -4.94
CA ALA A 135 -12.64 4.45 -6.29
C ALA A 135 -11.36 3.61 -6.25
N SER A 136 -10.42 3.94 -5.35
CA SER A 136 -9.16 3.20 -5.24
C SER A 136 -9.32 1.82 -4.60
N VAL A 137 -10.17 1.72 -3.57
CA VAL A 137 -10.55 0.44 -2.96
C VAL A 137 -11.18 -0.48 -4.01
N SER A 138 -12.21 -0.01 -4.73
CA SER A 138 -12.89 -0.81 -5.74
C SER A 138 -11.93 -1.27 -6.83
N ALA A 139 -11.06 -0.39 -7.34
CA ALA A 139 -10.08 -0.78 -8.36
C ALA A 139 -9.13 -1.91 -7.90
N VAL A 140 -8.67 -1.89 -6.64
CA VAL A 140 -7.85 -2.99 -6.09
C VAL A 140 -8.66 -4.29 -6.00
N LEU A 141 -9.92 -4.21 -5.54
CA LEU A 141 -10.78 -5.39 -5.41
C LEU A 141 -11.18 -5.96 -6.78
N ASP A 142 -11.41 -5.11 -7.78
CA ASP A 142 -11.74 -5.50 -9.16
C ASP A 142 -10.55 -6.21 -9.83
N VAL A 143 -9.32 -5.72 -9.61
CA VAL A 143 -8.10 -6.44 -10.00
C VAL A 143 -8.05 -7.83 -9.35
N CYS A 144 -8.34 -7.90 -8.04
CA CYS A 144 -8.34 -9.17 -7.32
C CYS A 144 -9.39 -10.15 -7.84
N ALA A 145 -10.54 -9.64 -8.30
CA ALA A 145 -11.58 -10.46 -8.92
C ALA A 145 -11.19 -10.97 -10.32
N THR A 146 -10.29 -10.24 -11.00
CA THR A 146 -9.86 -10.53 -12.37
C THR A 146 -8.74 -11.58 -12.43
N ILE A 147 -7.76 -11.54 -11.52
CA ILE A 147 -6.63 -12.48 -11.54
C ILE A 147 -7.08 -13.88 -11.03
N PRO A 148 -6.87 -14.96 -11.79
CA PRO A 148 -7.17 -16.33 -11.34
C PRO A 148 -6.44 -16.66 -10.04
N ARG A 149 -7.10 -17.33 -9.09
CA ARG A 149 -6.53 -17.57 -7.75
C ARG A 149 -5.37 -18.57 -7.73
N ASP A 150 -5.39 -19.51 -8.65
CA ASP A 150 -4.33 -20.48 -8.89
C ASP A 150 -3.13 -19.86 -9.64
N SER A 151 -3.28 -18.63 -10.14
CA SER A 151 -2.20 -17.90 -10.78
C SER A 151 -1.08 -17.57 -9.79
N VAL A 152 0.17 -17.71 -10.24
CA VAL A 152 1.35 -17.33 -9.47
C VAL A 152 1.37 -15.84 -9.11
N PHE A 153 0.60 -15.01 -9.82
CA PHE A 153 0.44 -13.58 -9.59
C PHE A 153 -0.45 -13.25 -8.41
N TYR A 154 -1.44 -14.09 -8.09
CA TYR A 154 -2.47 -13.79 -7.10
C TYR A 154 -1.90 -13.47 -5.72
N LYS A 155 -0.90 -14.23 -5.26
CA LYS A 155 -0.22 -14.00 -3.97
C LYS A 155 0.45 -12.62 -3.85
N ARG A 156 0.78 -11.96 -4.96
CA ARG A 156 1.40 -10.62 -4.99
C ARG A 156 0.39 -9.51 -4.70
N LEU A 157 -0.91 -9.81 -4.70
CA LEU A 157 -1.98 -8.88 -4.34
C LEU A 157 -2.12 -8.68 -2.83
N LEU A 158 -1.42 -9.46 -2.00
CA LEU A 158 -1.58 -9.42 -0.55
C LEU A 158 -1.46 -8.02 0.05
N PHE A 159 -0.44 -7.26 -0.36
CA PHE A 159 -0.22 -5.92 0.15
C PHE A 159 -1.25 -4.89 -0.38
N PRO A 160 -1.55 -4.83 -1.69
CA PRO A 160 -2.68 -4.03 -2.17
C PRO A 160 -4.02 -4.35 -1.49
N LEU A 161 -4.35 -5.64 -1.33
CA LEU A 161 -5.56 -6.09 -0.64
C LEU A 161 -5.60 -5.65 0.82
N PHE A 162 -4.46 -5.70 1.51
CA PHE A 162 -4.36 -5.20 2.87
C PHE A 162 -4.72 -3.72 2.96
N LEU A 163 -4.17 -2.87 2.08
CA LEU A 163 -4.51 -1.44 2.09
C LEU A 163 -5.97 -1.18 1.71
N ALA A 164 -6.49 -1.84 0.67
CA ALA A 164 -7.89 -1.71 0.29
C ALA A 164 -8.85 -2.20 1.38
N GLY A 165 -8.50 -3.30 2.05
CA GLY A 165 -9.24 -3.86 3.19
C GLY A 165 -9.21 -2.93 4.42
N ALA A 166 -8.08 -2.26 4.65
CA ALA A 166 -7.96 -1.28 5.72
C ALA A 166 -8.83 -0.04 5.44
N ASP A 167 -8.91 0.42 4.18
CA ASP A 167 -9.58 1.66 3.77
C ASP A 167 -11.01 1.49 3.25
N THR A 168 -11.64 0.33 3.44
CA THR A 168 -13.07 0.12 3.15
C THR A 168 -13.95 0.12 4.40
N CYS A 169 -15.14 0.72 4.29
CA CYS A 169 -16.21 0.64 5.29
C CYS A 169 -17.37 -0.27 4.84
N SER A 170 -17.35 -0.76 3.60
CA SER A 170 -18.43 -1.58 3.06
C SER A 170 -18.37 -3.00 3.62
N PRO A 171 -19.44 -3.53 4.26
CA PRO A 171 -19.43 -4.88 4.81
C PRO A 171 -19.10 -5.97 3.78
N HIS A 172 -19.60 -5.84 2.55
CA HIS A 172 -19.32 -6.82 1.50
C HIS A 172 -17.87 -6.73 1.00
N GLN A 173 -17.29 -5.52 0.91
CA GLN A 173 -15.89 -5.35 0.52
C GLN A 173 -14.94 -5.83 1.61
N ILE A 174 -15.26 -5.58 2.88
CA ILE A 174 -14.53 -6.13 4.03
C ILE A 174 -14.50 -7.66 3.96
N HIS A 175 -15.67 -8.27 3.78
CA HIS A 175 -15.77 -9.73 3.67
C HIS A 175 -14.98 -10.27 2.48
N TYR A 176 -15.10 -9.63 1.31
CA TYR A 176 -14.37 -10.02 0.11
C TYR A 176 -12.85 -9.91 0.28
N ALA A 177 -12.34 -8.80 0.80
CA ALA A 177 -10.92 -8.61 1.08
C ALA A 177 -10.40 -9.66 2.08
N SER A 178 -11.14 -9.91 3.16
CA SER A 178 -10.82 -10.94 4.16
C SER A 178 -10.70 -12.32 3.51
N TRP A 179 -11.67 -12.68 2.67
CA TRP A 179 -11.66 -13.95 1.95
C TRP A 179 -10.45 -14.07 1.02
N CYS A 180 -10.19 -13.07 0.19
CA CYS A 180 -9.04 -13.06 -0.71
C CYS A 180 -7.70 -13.19 0.03
N ILE A 181 -7.55 -12.49 1.16
CA ILE A 181 -6.34 -12.59 2.01
C ILE A 181 -6.20 -14.00 2.59
N ASN A 182 -7.29 -14.61 3.06
CA ASN A 182 -7.26 -15.97 3.60
C ASN A 182 -6.90 -17.03 2.54
N GLU A 183 -7.38 -16.86 1.31
CA GLU A 183 -6.97 -17.71 0.18
C GLU A 183 -5.46 -17.59 -0.10
N ILE A 184 -4.90 -16.38 -0.08
CA ILE A 184 -3.45 -16.18 -0.24
C ILE A 184 -2.69 -16.87 0.90
N LYS A 185 -3.12 -16.72 2.16
CA LYS A 185 -2.50 -17.38 3.31
C LYS A 185 -2.53 -18.91 3.17
N HIS A 186 -3.68 -19.47 2.77
CA HIS A 186 -3.85 -20.89 2.54
C HIS A 186 -2.92 -21.40 1.43
N SER A 187 -2.89 -20.74 0.28
CA SER A 187 -2.07 -21.13 -0.88
C SER A 187 -0.55 -21.02 -0.66
N THR A 188 -0.12 -20.08 0.20
CA THR A 188 1.31 -19.83 0.47
C THR A 188 1.84 -20.58 1.69
N GLY A 189 0.96 -21.20 2.49
CA GLY A 189 1.33 -21.81 3.77
C GLY A 189 1.74 -20.82 4.85
N PHE A 190 1.67 -19.51 4.58
CA PHE A 190 2.05 -18.46 5.52
C PHE A 190 0.86 -18.12 6.44
N GLN A 191 0.86 -18.72 7.63
CA GLN A 191 -0.25 -18.61 8.59
C GLN A 191 -0.10 -17.48 9.60
N HIS A 192 0.85 -16.55 9.41
CA HIS A 192 1.10 -15.50 10.39
C HIS A 192 -0.14 -14.58 10.56
N PRO A 193 -0.67 -14.41 11.80
CA PRO A 193 -1.95 -13.77 12.01
C PRO A 193 -1.88 -12.23 12.00
N ALA A 194 -0.69 -11.64 12.13
CA ALA A 194 -0.57 -10.20 12.35
C ALA A 194 -1.32 -9.29 11.37
N MET A 195 -1.35 -9.61 10.06
CA MET A 195 -2.12 -8.79 9.10
C MET A 195 -3.63 -8.93 9.30
N THR A 196 -4.11 -10.15 9.51
CA THR A 196 -5.54 -10.41 9.74
C THR A 196 -6.01 -9.84 11.08
N ASP A 197 -5.18 -9.90 12.11
CA ASP A 197 -5.46 -9.31 13.42
C ASP A 197 -5.51 -7.78 13.33
N LEU A 198 -4.58 -7.19 12.57
CA LEU A 198 -4.51 -5.75 12.35
C LEU A 198 -5.76 -5.22 11.62
N LEU A 199 -6.19 -5.91 10.56
CA LEU A 199 -7.43 -5.58 9.85
C LEU A 199 -8.66 -5.76 10.76
N THR A 200 -8.70 -6.83 11.55
CA THR A 200 -9.80 -7.06 12.50
C THR A 200 -9.92 -5.92 13.50
N LYS A 201 -8.80 -5.47 14.08
CA LYS A 201 -8.77 -4.30 14.98
C LYS A 201 -9.29 -3.03 14.31
N VAL A 202 -8.88 -2.76 13.07
CA VAL A 202 -9.37 -1.60 12.30
C VAL A 202 -10.87 -1.67 12.08
N TRP A 203 -11.39 -2.85 11.68
CA TRP A 203 -12.81 -3.04 11.41
C TRP A 203 -13.67 -2.97 12.67
N ASP A 204 -13.17 -3.47 13.79
CA ASP A 204 -13.89 -3.43 15.08
C ASP A 204 -13.89 -2.01 15.68
N GLU A 205 -12.75 -1.30 15.63
CA GLU A 205 -12.68 0.11 16.04
C GLU A 205 -13.58 0.98 15.15
N ARG A 206 -13.62 0.71 13.83
CA ARG A 206 -14.51 1.44 12.91
C ARG A 206 -15.98 1.17 13.18
N ARG A 207 -16.35 -0.04 13.60
CA ARG A 207 -17.74 -0.42 13.90
C ARG A 207 -18.24 0.25 15.17
N THR A 208 -17.41 0.31 16.20
CA THR A 208 -17.77 0.91 17.49
C THR A 208 -17.58 2.42 17.50
N ASN A 209 -16.62 2.92 16.72
CA ASN A 209 -16.19 4.31 16.59
C ASN A 209 -16.28 5.13 17.88
N PRO A 210 -15.67 4.66 18.99
CA PRO A 210 -15.83 5.29 20.30
C PRO A 210 -15.25 6.72 20.33
N ARG A 211 -14.29 7.00 19.45
CA ARG A 211 -13.60 8.30 19.33
C ARG A 211 -14.24 9.24 18.31
N GLY A 212 -15.27 8.81 17.59
CA GLY A 212 -15.94 9.63 16.57
C GLY A 212 -15.02 10.02 15.40
N TRP A 213 -14.03 9.20 15.08
CA TRP A 213 -13.09 9.49 14.01
C TRP A 213 -13.74 9.38 12.63
N SER A 214 -13.34 10.27 11.71
CA SER A 214 -13.77 10.21 10.30
C SER A 214 -13.15 9.02 9.57
N ASN A 215 -11.93 8.66 9.94
CA ASN A 215 -11.24 7.44 9.51
C ASN A 215 -10.53 6.77 10.69
N VAL A 216 -10.41 5.44 10.63
CA VAL A 216 -9.61 4.65 11.57
C VAL A 216 -8.34 4.20 10.82
N PRO A 217 -7.19 4.89 11.01
CA PRO A 217 -5.96 4.52 10.33
C PRO A 217 -5.32 3.28 10.94
N TRP A 218 -4.98 2.31 10.09
CA TRP A 218 -4.41 1.04 10.54
C TRP A 218 -3.03 1.17 11.18
N MET A 219 -2.30 2.26 10.88
CA MET A 219 -0.97 2.56 11.42
C MET A 219 -0.96 2.68 12.95
N GLU A 220 -2.08 3.12 13.56
CA GLU A 220 -2.22 3.26 15.03
C GLU A 220 -2.02 1.92 15.76
N PHE A 221 -2.43 0.83 15.12
CA PHE A 221 -2.37 -0.51 15.70
C PHE A 221 -1.03 -1.21 15.45
N VAL A 222 -0.15 -0.64 14.61
CA VAL A 222 1.23 -1.13 14.42
C VAL A 222 2.16 -0.59 15.51
N SER A 223 1.90 0.62 16.01
CA SER A 223 2.70 1.26 17.05
C SER A 223 2.28 0.82 18.47
N SER A 224 1.00 0.45 18.64
CA SER A 224 0.44 0.02 19.94
C SER A 224 0.95 -1.34 20.45
N SER A 225 1.61 -2.15 19.62
CA SER A 225 2.22 -3.41 20.03
C SER A 225 3.56 -3.25 20.76
N LEU A 226 4.10 -2.03 20.86
CA LEU A 226 5.29 -1.70 21.68
C LEU A 226 4.96 -1.27 23.11
N SER A 227 3.67 -1.20 23.46
CA SER A 227 3.19 -1.02 24.83
C SER A 227 2.54 -2.31 25.31
N PHE A 228 3.35 -3.29 25.67
CA PHE A 228 2.95 -4.32 26.63
C PHE A 228 3.60 -4.00 27.99
N PRO A 229 2.89 -4.22 29.10
CA PRO A 229 3.33 -3.89 30.46
C PRO A 229 4.56 -4.68 30.92
#